data_AF-A0A7J8RL75-F1
#
_entry.id   AF-A0A7J8RL75-F1
#
_cell.length_a   1.000
_cell.length_b   1.000
_cell.length_c   1.000
_cell.angle_alpha   90.00
_cell.angle_beta   90.00
_cell.angle_gamma   90.00
#
_symmetry.space_group_name_H-M   'P 1'
#
loop_
_entity.id
_entity.type
_entity.pdbx_description
1 polymer ?
#
loop_
_entity_poly.entity_id
_entity_poly.type
_entity_poly.pdbx_seq_one_letter_code
_entity_poly.pdbx_strand_id
1 'polypeptide(L)'
;MRSPFRSNRRYPRCLVKPFLNVTSQSRLSQATNSLELLTRKGIRLPFQTLASLLQQCAKTKCLKEGKFLHLHLKLTGLKKPGTFLSNHLINMYSSCGDLIGARKVFDNMGVRNLYSFNNMLSGYAKLGMVKPARQLFDQMPERDVVSWNTMVIAYARSGFFEEATKFYKELRGLCIGYNEFSFAGVLTVCVKSRELQLTRQVHNQVFVSGFLSNLVISSSVVDAYVKCGMMGEARKLFDEMKVRDIIVWTTLVSGFAQWGDMESANDLFDKMPEKNPVSWTALISGYVRNGMGDTALELFTRMMVSRVRPDQFTFSNCLCACASVASLTHGKQIHACLIRTNFMPNTIVISSLIDMYSKCGNLKVSKLIFYLTSNKQDPVLWNTMISALAQHGHGEEAMKMFDDMVKQGVKPDRTTFVVIINACSHSGLVAEGLRYFKSMSSDHDIAPDQQHYACLIDLLGRAGRFDMLMNHLENMPCNPDKRIWNALLGVSRIHGNIELGKKAAEQLIELEPQSSAAYVLLSSIYGTLGKWESVEKVRHLMSKRQVRKEVALSWIELENKVHAFTVSDSLHPLKEAIYLALDQLADQMDEDVSLLEFENRC
;
A
#
# COMPACT_ATOMS: atom_id res chain seq x y z
N MET A 1 62.61 -2.58 -52.28
CA MET A 1 62.88 -3.17 -50.95
C MET A 1 61.56 -3.42 -50.24
N ARG A 2 61.31 -4.67 -49.83
CA ARG A 2 60.05 -5.19 -49.26
C ARG A 2 60.00 -5.02 -47.74
N SER A 3 58.79 -4.94 -47.21
CA SER A 3 58.44 -5.02 -45.79
C SER A 3 58.72 -6.40 -45.17
N PRO A 4 58.69 -6.49 -43.82
CA PRO A 4 58.27 -7.70 -43.14
C PRO A 4 56.97 -7.50 -42.34
N PHE A 5 56.11 -8.50 -42.46
CA PHE A 5 54.77 -8.66 -41.90
C PHE A 5 54.76 -9.09 -40.42
N ARG A 6 53.77 -8.55 -39.69
CA ARG A 6 52.89 -9.20 -38.67
C ARG A 6 53.46 -10.36 -37.81
N SER A 7 53.65 -10.11 -36.51
CA SER A 7 53.56 -11.17 -35.48
C SER A 7 52.14 -11.23 -34.89
N ASN A 8 51.32 -12.06 -35.52
CA ASN A 8 49.98 -12.42 -35.08
C ASN A 8 50.09 -13.37 -33.87
N ARG A 9 49.99 -12.88 -32.63
CA ARG A 9 49.81 -13.77 -31.46
C ARG A 9 48.45 -14.46 -31.57
N ARG A 10 48.44 -15.67 -32.12
CA ARG A 10 47.27 -16.55 -32.21
C ARG A 10 46.76 -16.84 -30.79
N TYR A 11 45.60 -16.29 -30.45
CA TYR A 11 44.81 -16.75 -29.30
C TYR A 11 44.51 -18.25 -29.47
N PRO A 12 44.59 -19.08 -28.41
CA PRO A 12 44.17 -20.46 -28.49
C PRO A 12 42.66 -20.50 -28.81
N ARG A 13 42.31 -20.77 -30.07
CA ARG A 13 40.91 -20.84 -30.55
C ARG A 13 40.08 -21.88 -29.77
N CYS A 14 40.72 -22.80 -29.06
CA CYS A 14 40.11 -23.94 -28.38
C CYS A 14 39.50 -23.62 -27.00
N LEU A 15 39.84 -22.49 -26.36
CA LEU A 15 39.31 -22.12 -25.02
C LEU A 15 38.30 -20.98 -25.04
N VAL A 16 38.32 -20.13 -26.07
CA VAL A 16 37.45 -18.94 -26.18
C VAL A 16 36.05 -19.31 -26.73
N LYS A 17 35.96 -20.29 -27.65
CA LYS A 17 34.68 -20.76 -28.21
C LYS A 17 33.75 -21.41 -27.15
N PRO A 18 34.23 -22.30 -26.27
CA PRO A 18 33.40 -22.85 -25.18
C PRO A 18 32.91 -21.76 -24.22
N PHE A 19 33.75 -20.77 -23.90
CA PHE A 19 33.39 -19.66 -23.02
C PHE A 19 32.29 -18.76 -23.61
N LEU A 20 32.34 -18.48 -24.91
CA LEU A 20 31.30 -17.72 -25.62
C LEU A 20 29.96 -18.47 -25.72
N ASN A 21 29.97 -19.80 -25.86
CA ASN A 21 28.76 -20.63 -25.83
C ASN A 21 28.13 -20.74 -24.43
N VAL A 22 28.94 -20.71 -23.36
CA VAL A 22 28.44 -20.70 -21.97
C VAL A 22 27.79 -19.36 -21.62
N THR A 23 28.28 -18.25 -22.19
CA THR A 23 27.66 -16.92 -22.02
C THR A 23 26.30 -16.76 -22.68
N SER A 24 26.00 -17.51 -23.75
CA SER A 24 24.67 -17.53 -24.36
C SER A 24 23.61 -18.31 -23.58
N GLN A 25 24.01 -19.13 -22.59
CA GLN A 25 23.12 -20.02 -21.83
C GLN A 25 22.82 -19.54 -20.39
N SER A 26 23.16 -18.28 -20.04
CA SER A 26 22.89 -17.69 -18.72
C SER A 26 23.50 -18.41 -17.49
N ARG A 27 24.53 -19.25 -17.68
CA ARG A 27 25.22 -19.97 -16.58
C ARG A 27 26.45 -19.19 -16.08
N LEU A 28 26.21 -18.12 -15.32
CA LEU A 28 27.25 -17.22 -14.78
C LEU A 28 28.29 -17.92 -13.89
N SER A 29 27.89 -18.94 -13.12
CA SER A 29 28.79 -19.70 -12.22
C SER A 29 29.79 -20.61 -12.94
N GLN A 30 29.43 -21.13 -14.12
CA GLN A 30 30.34 -21.92 -14.96
C GLN A 30 31.33 -21.02 -15.71
N ALA A 31 30.89 -19.81 -16.06
CA ALA A 31 31.75 -18.78 -16.61
C ALA A 31 32.82 -18.32 -15.61
N THR A 32 32.53 -18.21 -14.32
CA THR A 32 33.54 -17.84 -13.30
C THR A 32 34.65 -18.88 -13.13
N ASN A 33 34.32 -20.18 -13.13
CA ASN A 33 35.33 -21.25 -13.05
C ASN A 33 36.26 -21.23 -14.27
N SER A 34 35.69 -20.97 -15.45
CA SER A 34 36.46 -20.81 -16.69
C SER A 34 37.31 -19.54 -16.67
N LEU A 35 36.79 -18.45 -16.08
CA LEU A 35 37.50 -17.18 -15.92
C LEU A 35 38.70 -17.30 -14.97
N GLU A 36 38.62 -18.14 -13.94
CA GLU A 36 39.74 -18.41 -13.03
C GLU A 36 40.91 -19.07 -13.78
N LEU A 37 40.61 -20.09 -14.59
CA LEU A 37 41.61 -20.76 -15.43
C LEU A 37 42.26 -19.78 -16.43
N LEU A 38 41.47 -18.90 -17.04
CA LEU A 38 41.98 -17.85 -17.94
C LEU A 38 42.86 -16.84 -17.21
N THR A 39 42.51 -16.48 -15.97
CA THR A 39 43.29 -15.57 -15.12
C THR A 39 44.64 -16.17 -14.77
N ARG A 40 44.68 -17.45 -14.33
CA ARG A 40 45.93 -18.17 -14.02
C ARG A 40 46.84 -18.29 -15.25
N LYS A 41 46.26 -18.43 -16.45
CA LYS A 41 46.99 -18.48 -17.73
C LYS A 41 47.33 -17.09 -18.30
N GLY A 42 46.95 -16.00 -17.64
CA GLY A 42 47.19 -14.63 -18.12
C GLY A 42 46.48 -14.27 -19.43
N ILE A 43 45.44 -15.01 -19.81
CA ILE A 43 44.75 -14.84 -21.09
C ILE A 43 43.76 -13.68 -20.96
N ARG A 44 43.93 -12.65 -21.80
CA ARG A 44 43.03 -11.49 -21.89
C ARG A 44 41.78 -11.82 -22.69
N LEU A 45 40.62 -11.57 -22.11
CA LEU A 45 39.36 -11.59 -22.84
C LEU A 45 39.15 -10.30 -23.67
N PRO A 46 38.42 -10.38 -24.80
CA PRO A 46 38.03 -9.19 -25.55
C PRO A 46 37.18 -8.22 -24.71
N PHE A 47 37.36 -6.91 -24.93
CA PHE A 47 36.66 -5.86 -24.19
C PHE A 47 35.13 -5.95 -24.28
N GLN A 48 34.59 -6.31 -25.46
CA GLN A 48 33.15 -6.48 -25.66
C GLN A 48 32.59 -7.65 -24.85
N THR A 49 33.32 -8.77 -24.77
CA THR A 49 32.94 -9.94 -23.96
C THR A 49 32.90 -9.59 -22.48
N LEU A 50 33.89 -8.85 -21.99
CA LEU A 50 33.94 -8.39 -20.60
C LEU A 50 32.80 -7.40 -20.28
N ALA A 51 32.50 -6.47 -21.19
CA ALA A 51 31.39 -5.55 -21.03
C ALA A 51 30.02 -6.26 -20.99
N SER A 52 29.80 -7.24 -21.88
CA SER A 52 28.59 -8.07 -21.89
C SER A 52 28.42 -8.85 -20.59
N LEU A 53 29.52 -9.41 -20.06
CA LEU A 53 29.51 -10.13 -18.78
C LEU A 53 29.19 -9.21 -17.61
N LEU A 54 29.82 -8.03 -17.56
CA LEU A 54 29.53 -7.04 -16.52
C LEU A 54 28.07 -6.55 -16.58
N GLN A 55 27.53 -6.36 -17.78
CA GLN A 55 26.13 -5.99 -17.97
C GLN A 55 25.19 -7.11 -17.51
N GLN A 56 25.54 -8.37 -17.79
CA GLN A 56 24.77 -9.51 -17.30
C GLN A 56 24.81 -9.59 -15.77
N CYS A 57 25.98 -9.44 -15.15
CA CYS A 57 26.10 -9.37 -13.69
C CYS A 57 25.27 -8.22 -13.08
N ALA A 58 25.22 -7.07 -13.74
CA ALA A 58 24.38 -5.94 -13.33
C ALA A 58 22.88 -6.29 -13.40
N LYS A 59 22.44 -6.96 -14.48
CA LYS A 59 21.05 -7.40 -14.67
C LYS A 59 20.64 -8.46 -13.63
N THR A 60 21.53 -9.41 -13.32
CA THR A 60 21.26 -10.50 -12.38
C THR A 60 21.63 -10.17 -10.93
N LYS A 61 22.16 -8.97 -10.66
CA LYS A 61 22.65 -8.51 -9.34
C LYS A 61 23.70 -9.44 -8.70
N CYS A 62 24.55 -10.04 -9.53
CA CYS A 62 25.58 -11.00 -9.14
C CYS A 62 26.90 -10.30 -8.74
N LEU A 63 26.98 -9.84 -7.49
CA LEU A 63 28.13 -9.06 -7.00
C LEU A 63 29.44 -9.86 -6.94
N LYS A 64 29.40 -11.15 -6.59
CA LYS A 64 30.60 -12.00 -6.44
C LYS A 64 31.29 -12.19 -7.79
N GLU A 65 30.53 -12.57 -8.79
CA GLU A 65 30.95 -12.77 -10.18
C GLU A 65 31.47 -11.45 -10.77
N GLY A 66 30.77 -10.33 -10.50
CA GLY A 66 31.21 -9.00 -10.91
C GLY A 66 32.55 -8.57 -10.29
N LYS A 67 32.76 -8.84 -8.99
CA LYS A 67 34.06 -8.61 -8.32
C LYS A 67 35.17 -9.47 -8.92
N PHE A 68 34.86 -10.71 -9.28
CA PHE A 68 35.82 -11.62 -9.91
C PHE A 68 36.23 -11.15 -11.31
N LEU A 69 35.27 -10.65 -12.12
CA LEU A 69 35.55 -10.03 -13.42
C LEU A 69 36.44 -8.78 -13.27
N HIS A 70 36.18 -7.95 -12.26
CA HIS A 70 37.02 -6.80 -11.97
C HIS A 70 38.43 -7.21 -11.52
N LEU A 71 38.57 -8.29 -10.75
CA LEU A 71 39.87 -8.85 -10.38
C LEU A 71 40.63 -9.39 -11.60
N HIS A 72 39.96 -10.12 -12.49
CA HIS A 72 40.54 -10.60 -13.75
C HIS A 72 41.12 -9.47 -14.59
N LEU A 73 40.41 -8.33 -14.70
CA LEU A 73 40.91 -7.12 -15.36
C LEU A 73 42.23 -6.65 -14.74
N LYS A 74 42.30 -6.55 -13.41
CA LYS A 74 43.51 -6.11 -12.70
C LYS A 74 44.69 -7.06 -12.91
N LEU A 75 44.46 -8.37 -12.82
CA LEU A 75 45.50 -9.40 -12.92
C LEU A 75 46.00 -9.62 -14.36
N THR A 76 45.18 -9.36 -15.38
CA THR A 76 45.59 -9.49 -16.79
C THR A 76 46.27 -8.22 -17.35
N GLY A 77 46.60 -7.26 -16.50
CA GLY A 77 47.37 -6.06 -16.84
C GLY A 77 46.54 -4.83 -17.21
N LEU A 78 45.22 -4.85 -16.98
CA LEU A 78 44.33 -3.69 -17.10
C LEU A 78 44.04 -3.10 -15.70
N LYS A 79 45.10 -2.72 -14.96
CA LYS A 79 44.98 -2.13 -13.62
C LYS A 79 44.13 -0.84 -13.62
N LYS A 80 44.18 -0.08 -14.72
CA LYS A 80 43.30 1.05 -15.01
C LYS A 80 42.54 0.77 -16.31
N PRO A 81 41.33 0.19 -16.25
CA PRO A 81 40.54 -0.06 -17.45
C PRO A 81 40.17 1.26 -18.14
N GLY A 82 40.12 1.25 -19.48
CA GLY A 82 39.67 2.41 -20.25
C GLY A 82 38.24 2.83 -19.89
N THR A 83 37.86 4.07 -20.22
CA THR A 83 36.58 4.70 -19.84
C THR A 83 35.35 3.82 -20.14
N PHE A 84 35.34 3.10 -21.27
CA PHE A 84 34.27 2.18 -21.64
C PHE A 84 34.03 1.06 -20.61
N LEU A 85 35.08 0.33 -20.23
CA LEU A 85 34.98 -0.76 -19.25
C LEU A 85 34.75 -0.22 -17.84
N SER A 86 35.37 0.90 -17.48
CA SER A 86 35.15 1.56 -16.19
C SER A 86 33.68 1.97 -16.01
N ASN A 87 33.03 2.47 -17.05
CA ASN A 87 31.59 2.79 -17.02
C ASN A 87 30.71 1.55 -16.78
N HIS A 88 31.05 0.41 -17.39
CA HIS A 88 30.35 -0.87 -17.15
C HIS A 88 30.59 -1.41 -15.74
N LEU A 89 31.80 -1.26 -15.20
CA LEU A 89 32.13 -1.62 -13.82
C LEU A 89 31.34 -0.77 -12.82
N ILE A 90 31.28 0.56 -13.01
CA ILE A 90 30.47 1.45 -12.17
C ILE A 90 29.02 0.99 -12.18
N ASN A 91 28.42 0.80 -13.36
CA ASN A 91 27.03 0.36 -13.47
C ASN A 91 26.78 -1.02 -12.81
N MET A 92 27.71 -1.96 -12.96
CA MET A 92 27.62 -3.28 -12.32
C MET A 92 27.66 -3.16 -10.80
N TYR A 93 28.65 -2.45 -10.24
CA TYR A 93 28.75 -2.26 -8.80
C TYR A 93 27.54 -1.52 -8.22
N SER A 94 27.10 -0.43 -8.86
CA SER A 94 25.92 0.32 -8.45
C SER A 94 24.63 -0.50 -8.52
N SER A 95 24.43 -1.30 -9.57
CA SER A 95 23.25 -2.17 -9.71
C SER A 95 23.22 -3.31 -8.69
N CYS A 96 24.39 -3.75 -8.23
CA CYS A 96 24.57 -4.73 -7.16
C CYS A 96 24.56 -4.12 -5.75
N GLY A 97 24.40 -2.79 -5.61
CA GLY A 97 24.35 -2.09 -4.32
C GLY A 97 25.71 -1.75 -3.68
N ASP A 98 26.85 -2.06 -4.32
CA ASP A 98 28.20 -1.77 -3.80
C ASP A 98 28.70 -0.41 -4.31
N LEU A 99 28.20 0.67 -3.72
CA LEU A 99 28.60 2.03 -4.10
C LEU A 99 30.04 2.37 -3.76
N ILE A 100 30.62 1.71 -2.75
CA ILE A 100 32.04 1.91 -2.39
C ILE A 100 32.91 1.39 -3.53
N GLY A 101 32.59 0.19 -4.05
CA GLY A 101 33.23 -0.38 -5.24
C GLY A 101 33.07 0.52 -6.46
N ALA A 102 31.86 1.00 -6.73
CA ALA A 102 31.58 1.92 -7.83
C ALA A 102 32.38 3.22 -7.72
N ARG A 103 32.40 3.84 -6.53
CA ARG A 103 33.13 5.09 -6.27
C ARG A 103 34.64 4.92 -6.43
N LYS A 104 35.19 3.81 -5.93
CA LYS A 104 36.61 3.47 -6.14
C LYS A 104 36.97 3.33 -7.62
N VAL A 105 36.10 2.74 -8.44
CA VAL A 105 36.34 2.67 -9.89
C VAL A 105 36.30 4.07 -10.49
N PHE A 106 35.28 4.87 -10.16
CA PHE A 106 35.10 6.24 -10.66
C PHE A 106 36.27 7.17 -10.32
N ASP A 107 36.74 7.13 -9.07
CA ASP A 107 37.85 7.97 -8.60
C ASP A 107 39.17 7.62 -9.30
N ASN A 108 39.39 6.33 -9.59
CA ASN A 108 40.59 5.83 -10.28
C ASN A 108 40.59 6.00 -11.80
N MET A 109 39.53 6.53 -12.41
CA MET A 109 39.46 6.77 -13.85
C MET A 109 40.40 7.91 -14.26
N GLY A 110 41.20 7.70 -15.31
CA GLY A 110 42.06 8.75 -15.87
C GLY A 110 41.28 9.84 -16.62
N VAL A 111 40.23 9.45 -17.34
CA VAL A 111 39.31 10.38 -18.04
C VAL A 111 37.87 9.97 -17.72
N ARG A 112 37.10 10.93 -17.20
CA ARG A 112 35.67 10.78 -16.89
C ARG A 112 34.86 11.53 -17.93
N ASN A 113 33.79 10.92 -18.43
CA ASN A 113 32.85 11.55 -19.35
C ASN A 113 31.44 11.62 -18.74
N LEU A 114 30.50 12.27 -19.42
CA LEU A 114 29.09 12.38 -19.00
C LEU A 114 28.51 11.03 -18.54
N TYR A 115 28.79 9.94 -19.27
CA TYR A 115 28.34 8.60 -18.92
C TYR A 115 28.91 8.10 -17.58
N SER A 116 30.18 8.38 -17.28
CA SER A 116 30.79 8.03 -15.99
C SER A 116 30.06 8.70 -14.83
N PHE A 117 29.79 10.01 -14.96
CA PHE A 117 29.07 10.79 -13.95
C PHE A 117 27.61 10.35 -13.83
N ASN A 118 26.90 10.19 -14.94
CA ASN A 118 25.50 9.77 -14.97
C ASN A 118 25.30 8.36 -14.38
N ASN A 119 26.20 7.41 -14.64
CA ASN A 119 26.14 6.09 -14.01
C ASN A 119 26.32 6.16 -12.49
N MET A 120 27.26 6.98 -12.02
CA MET A 120 27.51 7.16 -10.60
C MET A 120 26.35 7.88 -9.91
N LEU A 121 25.80 8.93 -10.53
CA LEU A 121 24.58 9.63 -10.08
C LEU A 121 23.39 8.68 -9.99
N SER A 122 23.14 7.88 -11.03
CA SER A 122 22.06 6.88 -11.04
C SER A 122 22.22 5.87 -9.90
N GLY A 123 23.46 5.46 -9.60
CA GLY A 123 23.77 4.59 -8.46
C GLY A 123 23.37 5.22 -7.13
N TYR A 124 23.77 6.47 -6.87
CA TYR A 124 23.37 7.17 -5.65
C TYR A 124 21.86 7.38 -5.56
N ALA A 125 21.21 7.76 -6.67
CA ALA A 125 19.78 7.98 -6.75
C ALA A 125 18.97 6.70 -6.45
N LYS A 126 19.38 5.55 -7.00
CA LYS A 126 18.73 4.24 -6.75
C LYS A 126 18.75 3.82 -5.29
N LEU A 127 19.75 4.27 -4.53
CA LEU A 127 19.91 3.95 -3.11
C LEU A 127 19.43 5.09 -2.18
N GLY A 128 18.77 6.11 -2.73
CA GLY A 128 18.23 7.24 -1.96
C GLY A 128 19.30 8.15 -1.35
N MET A 129 20.56 8.04 -1.78
CA MET A 129 21.67 8.84 -1.27
C MET A 129 21.74 10.21 -1.95
N VAL A 130 20.77 11.07 -1.64
CA VAL A 130 20.59 12.35 -2.33
C VAL A 130 21.73 13.34 -2.07
N LYS A 131 22.29 13.39 -0.85
CA LYS A 131 23.38 14.33 -0.52
C LYS A 131 24.66 14.06 -1.36
N PRO A 132 25.22 12.83 -1.41
CA PRO A 132 26.32 12.52 -2.32
C PRO A 132 25.98 12.71 -3.80
N ALA A 133 24.73 12.41 -4.21
CA ALA A 133 24.29 12.66 -5.58
C ALA A 133 24.36 14.14 -5.94
N ARG A 134 23.86 15.02 -5.06
CA ARG A 134 23.92 16.49 -5.27
C ARG A 134 25.36 16.98 -5.36
N GLN A 135 26.23 16.56 -4.44
CA GLN A 135 27.65 16.94 -4.47
C GLN A 135 28.33 16.51 -5.77
N LEU A 136 28.05 15.29 -6.25
CA LEU A 136 28.60 14.82 -7.52
C LEU A 136 28.05 15.60 -8.71
N PHE A 137 26.75 15.92 -8.70
CA PHE A 137 26.10 16.72 -9.74
C PHE A 137 26.68 18.13 -9.84
N ASP A 138 27.02 18.75 -8.70
CA ASP A 138 27.65 20.08 -8.66
C ASP A 138 29.06 20.09 -9.23
N GLN A 139 29.78 18.96 -9.10
CA GLN A 139 31.12 18.76 -9.65
C GLN A 139 31.15 18.40 -11.14
N MET A 140 29.99 18.16 -11.77
CA MET A 140 29.94 17.82 -13.20
C MET A 140 30.36 19.01 -14.06
N PRO A 141 31.36 18.85 -14.97
CA PRO A 141 31.78 19.91 -15.88
C PRO A 141 30.69 20.27 -16.89
N GLU A 142 29.99 19.27 -17.40
CA GLU A 142 28.86 19.38 -18.31
C GLU A 142 27.71 18.55 -17.76
N ARG A 143 26.47 18.97 -18.04
CA ARG A 143 25.25 18.31 -17.58
C ARG A 143 24.29 18.20 -18.75
N ASP A 144 23.77 16.99 -18.96
CA ASP A 144 22.77 16.72 -19.98
C ASP A 144 21.39 16.50 -19.34
N VAL A 145 20.38 16.30 -20.19
CA VAL A 145 19.00 16.01 -19.74
C VAL A 145 18.97 14.78 -18.81
N VAL A 146 19.85 13.80 -19.01
CA VAL A 146 19.94 12.60 -18.16
C VAL A 146 20.44 12.93 -16.75
N SER A 147 21.44 13.80 -16.61
CA SER A 147 21.94 14.27 -15.31
C SER A 147 20.82 14.94 -14.52
N TRP A 148 20.09 15.87 -15.15
CA TRP A 148 18.98 16.60 -14.52
C TRP A 148 17.82 15.68 -14.14
N ASN A 149 17.35 14.84 -15.07
CA ASN A 149 16.27 13.88 -14.82
C ASN A 149 16.60 12.95 -13.65
N THR A 150 17.85 12.47 -13.58
CA THR A 150 18.31 11.60 -12.50
C THR A 150 18.19 12.29 -11.14
N MET A 151 18.55 13.57 -11.04
CA MET A 151 18.42 14.34 -9.80
C MET A 151 16.96 14.57 -9.42
N VAL A 152 16.09 14.96 -10.36
CA VAL A 152 14.65 15.15 -10.09
C VAL A 152 14.03 13.85 -9.55
N ILE A 153 14.33 12.71 -10.19
CA ILE A 153 13.85 11.39 -9.75
C ILE A 153 14.42 11.02 -8.36
N ALA A 154 15.70 11.33 -8.09
CA ALA A 154 16.33 11.04 -6.80
C ALA A 154 15.63 11.80 -5.66
N TYR A 155 15.44 13.11 -5.81
CA TYR A 155 14.74 13.93 -4.82
C TYR A 155 13.29 13.44 -4.62
N ALA A 156 12.55 13.19 -5.70
CA ALA A 156 11.16 12.74 -5.64
C ALA A 156 10.99 11.37 -4.95
N ARG A 157 11.91 10.42 -5.21
CA ARG A 157 11.87 9.09 -4.57
C ARG A 157 12.20 9.16 -3.09
N SER A 158 13.14 10.01 -2.71
CA SER A 158 13.57 10.23 -1.33
C SER A 158 12.65 11.14 -0.51
N GLY A 159 11.56 11.66 -1.09
CA GLY A 159 10.55 12.47 -0.38
C GLY A 159 10.83 13.97 -0.31
N PHE A 160 11.91 14.45 -0.93
CA PHE A 160 12.26 15.87 -1.01
C PHE A 160 11.53 16.53 -2.18
N PHE A 161 10.21 16.71 -2.04
CA PHE A 161 9.32 17.12 -3.13
C PHE A 161 9.53 18.55 -3.62
N GLU A 162 9.86 19.48 -2.71
CA GLU A 162 10.11 20.88 -3.07
C GLU A 162 11.37 21.02 -3.92
N GLU A 163 12.44 20.34 -3.54
CA GLU A 163 13.72 20.31 -4.23
C GLU A 163 13.59 19.62 -5.59
N ALA A 164 12.84 18.52 -5.66
CA ALA A 164 12.53 17.88 -6.94
C ALA A 164 11.82 18.85 -7.90
N THR A 165 10.83 19.60 -7.39
CA THR A 165 10.08 20.59 -8.17
C THR A 165 10.96 21.77 -8.56
N LYS A 166 11.84 22.24 -7.67
CA LYS A 166 12.81 23.31 -7.95
C LYS A 166 13.78 22.89 -9.06
N PHE A 167 14.39 21.72 -8.97
CA PHE A 167 15.27 21.19 -10.00
C PHE A 167 14.57 21.03 -11.35
N TYR A 168 13.30 20.61 -11.34
CA TYR A 168 12.53 20.50 -12.56
C TYR A 168 12.25 21.86 -13.20
N LYS A 169 11.96 22.90 -12.40
CA LYS A 169 11.84 24.29 -12.88
C LYS A 169 13.15 24.81 -13.47
N GLU A 170 14.29 24.50 -12.85
CA GLU A 170 15.62 24.84 -13.37
C GLU A 170 15.89 24.15 -14.72
N LEU A 171 15.64 22.83 -14.83
CA LEU A 171 15.74 22.09 -16.08
C LEU A 171 14.93 22.75 -17.21
N ARG A 172 13.70 23.20 -16.92
CA ARG A 172 12.86 23.92 -17.88
C ARG A 172 13.47 25.23 -18.35
N GLY A 173 14.18 25.96 -17.49
CA GLY A 173 14.82 27.22 -17.85
C GLY A 173 16.04 27.07 -18.77
N LEU A 174 16.67 25.89 -18.81
CA LEU A 174 17.94 25.68 -19.53
C LEU A 174 17.79 25.43 -21.03
N CYS A 175 16.57 25.25 -21.55
CA CYS A 175 16.29 25.02 -22.97
C CYS A 175 17.07 23.84 -23.62
N ILE A 176 17.60 22.90 -22.83
CA ILE A 176 18.32 21.70 -23.33
C ILE A 176 17.38 20.61 -23.88
N GLY A 177 16.08 20.88 -23.94
CA GLY A 177 15.04 19.96 -24.40
C GLY A 177 14.59 18.95 -23.34
N TYR A 178 13.60 18.13 -23.72
CA TYR A 178 13.08 17.02 -22.91
C TYR A 178 13.29 15.69 -23.61
N ASN A 179 13.34 14.62 -22.83
CA ASN A 179 13.21 13.25 -23.33
C ASN A 179 12.06 12.54 -22.60
N GLU A 180 11.83 11.28 -22.97
CA GLU A 180 10.74 10.48 -22.41
C GLU A 180 10.80 10.30 -20.87
N PHE A 181 11.97 10.48 -20.26
CA PHE A 181 12.18 10.35 -18.82
C PHE A 181 12.06 11.67 -18.06
N SER A 182 11.97 12.81 -18.75
CA SER A 182 11.99 14.14 -18.11
C SER A 182 10.82 14.39 -17.18
N PHE A 183 9.67 13.78 -17.44
CA PHE A 183 8.45 13.98 -16.65
C PHE A 183 8.32 13.00 -15.48
N ALA A 184 9.07 11.89 -15.47
CA ALA A 184 8.87 10.80 -14.50
C ALA A 184 9.07 11.25 -13.04
N GLY A 185 10.11 12.05 -12.79
CA GLY A 185 10.40 12.57 -11.45
C GLY A 185 9.32 13.53 -10.95
N VAL A 186 8.89 14.49 -11.78
CA VAL A 186 7.86 15.47 -11.38
C VAL A 186 6.47 14.83 -11.30
N LEU A 187 6.13 13.84 -12.12
CA LEU A 187 4.90 13.06 -11.98
C LEU A 187 4.89 12.24 -10.68
N THR A 188 6.05 11.70 -10.27
CA THR A 188 6.19 11.05 -8.97
C THR A 188 5.92 12.03 -7.83
N VAL A 189 6.38 13.29 -7.95
CA VAL A 189 6.05 14.35 -7.00
C VAL A 189 4.53 14.57 -6.98
N CYS A 190 3.90 14.81 -8.14
CA CYS A 190 2.46 15.03 -8.26
C CYS A 190 1.64 13.94 -7.55
N VAL A 191 1.95 12.66 -7.82
CA VAL A 191 1.26 11.52 -7.21
C VAL A 191 1.44 11.48 -5.68
N LYS A 192 2.67 11.71 -5.20
CA LYS A 192 2.98 11.60 -3.77
C LYS A 192 2.50 12.80 -2.95
N SER A 193 2.57 14.00 -3.51
CA SER A 193 2.11 15.24 -2.85
C SER A 193 0.63 15.51 -3.08
N ARG A 194 -0.02 14.83 -4.03
CA ARG A 194 -1.42 15.03 -4.44
C ARG A 194 -1.74 16.48 -4.86
N GLU A 195 -0.75 17.15 -5.45
CA GLU A 195 -0.85 18.54 -5.89
C GLU A 195 -1.60 18.65 -7.23
N LEU A 196 -2.85 19.12 -7.18
CA LEU A 196 -3.74 19.17 -8.35
C LEU A 196 -3.22 20.09 -9.44
N GLN A 197 -2.75 21.28 -9.05
CA GLN A 197 -2.32 22.31 -9.98
C GLN A 197 -1.02 21.94 -10.67
N LEU A 198 -0.08 21.34 -9.93
CA LEU A 198 1.18 20.86 -10.50
C LEU A 198 0.91 19.78 -11.56
N THR A 199 -0.01 18.85 -11.29
CA THR A 199 -0.40 17.80 -12.23
C THR A 199 -0.92 18.39 -13.56
N ARG A 200 -1.79 19.40 -13.51
CA ARG A 200 -2.28 20.09 -14.72
C ARG A 200 -1.17 20.82 -15.47
N GLN A 201 -0.26 21.48 -14.77
CA GLN A 201 0.87 22.15 -15.39
C GLN A 201 1.80 21.16 -16.10
N VAL A 202 2.10 20.04 -15.46
CA VAL A 202 2.93 18.97 -16.04
C VAL A 202 2.24 18.35 -17.26
N HIS A 203 0.94 18.07 -17.20
CA HIS A 203 0.19 17.57 -18.36
C HIS A 203 0.25 18.53 -19.55
N ASN A 204 -0.02 19.83 -19.33
CA ASN A 204 0.09 20.84 -20.39
C ASN A 204 1.50 20.89 -20.99
N GLN A 205 2.53 20.73 -20.16
CA GLN A 205 3.91 20.69 -20.63
C GLN A 205 4.22 19.44 -21.46
N VAL A 206 3.71 18.27 -21.06
CA VAL A 206 3.79 17.03 -21.85
C VAL A 206 3.11 17.21 -23.21
N PHE A 207 1.96 17.86 -23.24
CA PHE A 207 1.22 18.19 -24.47
C PHE A 207 2.01 19.12 -25.39
N VAL A 208 2.41 20.29 -24.90
CA VAL A 208 3.15 21.30 -25.68
C VAL A 208 4.51 20.77 -26.16
N SER A 209 5.15 19.89 -25.38
CA SER A 209 6.43 19.28 -25.76
C SER A 209 6.29 18.11 -26.74
N GLY A 210 5.07 17.76 -27.16
CA GLY A 210 4.80 16.69 -28.14
C GLY A 210 4.92 15.26 -27.59
N PHE A 211 4.95 15.09 -26.27
CA PHE A 211 5.11 13.77 -25.62
C PHE A 211 3.78 13.08 -25.30
N LEU A 212 2.64 13.73 -25.53
CA LEU A 212 1.33 13.15 -25.21
C LEU A 212 1.01 11.89 -26.05
N SER A 213 1.58 11.76 -27.24
CA SER A 213 1.45 10.54 -28.07
C SER A 213 2.26 9.36 -27.53
N ASN A 214 3.17 9.57 -26.58
CA ASN A 214 3.89 8.49 -25.92
C ASN A 214 2.95 7.81 -24.91
N LEU A 215 2.65 6.53 -25.15
CA LEU A 215 1.73 5.74 -24.34
C LEU A 215 2.15 5.68 -22.87
N VAL A 216 3.44 5.51 -22.57
CA VAL A 216 3.93 5.39 -21.19
C VAL A 216 3.73 6.70 -20.42
N ILE A 217 4.00 7.85 -21.07
CA ILE A 217 3.88 9.17 -20.44
C ILE A 217 2.40 9.51 -20.25
N SER A 218 1.57 9.35 -21.28
CA SER A 218 0.12 9.57 -21.17
C SER A 218 -0.53 8.69 -20.10
N SER A 219 -0.20 7.39 -20.04
CA SER A 219 -0.65 6.50 -18.95
C SER A 219 -0.18 6.98 -17.57
N SER A 220 1.04 7.51 -17.46
CA SER A 220 1.57 8.07 -16.20
C SER A 220 0.86 9.36 -15.78
N VAL A 221 0.44 10.20 -16.75
CA VAL A 221 -0.35 11.40 -16.50
C VAL A 221 -1.77 11.03 -16.06
N VAL A 222 -2.40 10.02 -16.68
CA VAL A 222 -3.69 9.48 -16.21
C VAL A 222 -3.59 8.97 -14.78
N ASP A 223 -2.55 8.19 -14.43
CA ASP A 223 -2.32 7.75 -13.05
C ASP A 223 -2.16 8.94 -12.10
N ALA A 224 -1.41 9.97 -12.48
CA ALA A 224 -1.27 11.18 -11.69
C ALA A 224 -2.62 11.87 -11.42
N TYR A 225 -3.47 12.01 -12.43
CA TYR A 225 -4.82 12.55 -12.26
C TYR A 225 -5.68 11.69 -11.33
N VAL A 226 -5.65 10.37 -11.48
CA VAL A 226 -6.40 9.42 -10.64
C VAL A 226 -5.97 9.52 -9.17
N LYS A 227 -4.66 9.52 -8.88
CA LYS A 227 -4.12 9.60 -7.52
C LYS A 227 -4.36 10.97 -6.87
N CYS A 228 -4.51 12.01 -7.69
CA CYS A 228 -4.93 13.34 -7.28
C CYS A 228 -6.45 13.49 -7.13
N GLY A 229 -7.26 12.49 -7.48
CA GLY A 229 -8.73 12.58 -7.38
C GLY A 229 -9.42 13.38 -8.48
N MET A 230 -8.71 13.71 -9.56
CA MET A 230 -9.26 14.41 -10.72
C MET A 230 -9.78 13.41 -11.77
N MET A 231 -10.80 12.64 -11.41
CA MET A 231 -11.33 11.57 -12.27
C MET A 231 -11.86 12.07 -13.62
N GLY A 232 -12.46 13.27 -13.67
CA GLY A 232 -12.91 13.86 -14.91
C GLY A 232 -11.78 14.17 -15.90
N GLU A 233 -10.65 14.68 -15.42
CA GLU A 233 -9.48 14.98 -16.28
C GLU A 233 -8.76 13.70 -16.71
N ALA A 234 -8.66 12.72 -15.80
CA ALA A 234 -8.16 11.39 -16.12
C ALA A 234 -8.97 10.73 -17.24
N ARG A 235 -10.30 10.82 -17.15
CA ARG A 235 -11.22 10.25 -18.13
C ARG A 235 -11.12 10.93 -19.50
N LYS A 236 -11.10 12.26 -19.54
CA LYS A 236 -10.92 13.03 -20.79
C LYS A 236 -9.64 12.62 -21.52
N LEU A 237 -8.50 12.63 -20.82
CA LEU A 237 -7.23 12.26 -21.43
C LEU A 237 -7.26 10.81 -21.94
N PHE A 238 -7.83 9.89 -21.17
CA PHE A 238 -8.00 8.52 -21.60
C PHE A 238 -8.87 8.38 -22.86
N ASP A 239 -9.95 9.15 -22.98
CA ASP A 239 -10.81 9.13 -24.17
C ASP A 239 -10.10 9.72 -25.41
N GLU A 240 -9.18 10.68 -25.23
CA GLU A 240 -8.34 11.23 -26.30
C GLU A 240 -7.21 10.29 -26.76
N MET A 241 -6.80 9.32 -25.94
CA MET A 241 -5.74 8.36 -26.29
C MET A 241 -6.17 7.42 -27.44
N LYS A 242 -5.45 7.47 -28.56
CA LYS A 242 -5.72 6.58 -29.72
C LYS A 242 -5.43 5.10 -29.43
N VAL A 243 -4.38 4.83 -28.65
CA VAL A 243 -3.97 3.49 -28.22
C VAL A 243 -3.94 3.49 -26.70
N ARG A 244 -4.49 2.44 -26.09
CA ARG A 244 -4.61 2.28 -24.64
C ARG A 244 -4.09 0.91 -24.25
N ASP A 245 -3.13 0.84 -23.34
CA ASP A 245 -2.68 -0.42 -22.77
C ASP A 245 -3.57 -0.87 -21.61
N ILE A 246 -3.47 -2.15 -21.23
CA ILE A 246 -4.22 -2.71 -20.11
C ILE A 246 -3.93 -1.94 -18.80
N ILE A 247 -2.74 -1.34 -18.68
CA ILE A 247 -2.33 -0.56 -17.51
C ILE A 247 -3.23 0.66 -17.35
N VAL A 248 -3.41 1.51 -18.38
CA VAL A 248 -4.23 2.72 -18.25
C VAL A 248 -5.71 2.40 -18.01
N TRP A 249 -6.23 1.32 -18.62
CA TRP A 249 -7.56 0.80 -18.31
C TRP A 249 -7.70 0.41 -16.83
N THR A 250 -6.75 -0.40 -16.33
CA THR A 250 -6.74 -0.86 -14.94
C THR A 250 -6.59 0.30 -13.95
N THR A 251 -5.77 1.30 -14.30
CA THR A 251 -5.58 2.53 -13.51
C THR A 251 -6.90 3.29 -13.36
N LEU A 252 -7.68 3.46 -14.43
CA LEU A 252 -8.98 4.11 -14.33
C LEU A 252 -10.01 3.28 -13.55
N VAL A 253 -10.10 1.97 -13.80
CA VAL A 253 -11.00 1.08 -13.04
C VAL A 253 -10.69 1.17 -11.54
N SER A 254 -9.41 1.04 -11.17
CA SER A 254 -8.97 1.20 -9.78
C SER A 254 -9.23 2.59 -9.23
N GLY A 255 -9.07 3.62 -10.07
CA GLY A 255 -9.32 5.01 -9.72
C GLY A 255 -10.78 5.28 -9.38
N PHE A 256 -11.70 4.99 -10.29
CA PHE A 256 -13.14 5.18 -10.07
C PHE A 256 -13.61 4.38 -8.84
N ALA A 257 -13.17 3.12 -8.72
CA ALA A 257 -13.50 2.30 -7.57
C ALA A 257 -12.94 2.86 -6.24
N GLN A 258 -11.73 3.42 -6.24
CA GLN A 258 -11.14 4.06 -5.05
C GLN A 258 -11.93 5.29 -4.59
N TRP A 259 -12.61 5.98 -5.51
CA TRP A 259 -13.42 7.16 -5.25
C TRP A 259 -14.92 6.85 -5.08
N GLY A 260 -15.30 5.57 -5.06
CA GLY A 260 -16.67 5.11 -4.79
C GLY A 260 -17.61 5.07 -5.99
N ASP A 261 -17.16 5.50 -7.18
CA ASP A 261 -17.94 5.40 -8.41
C ASP A 261 -17.77 4.00 -9.03
N MET A 262 -18.47 3.02 -8.45
CA MET A 262 -18.42 1.63 -8.90
C MET A 262 -19.11 1.42 -10.24
N GLU A 263 -20.07 2.26 -10.60
CA GLU A 263 -20.76 2.20 -11.89
C GLU A 263 -19.77 2.47 -13.03
N SER A 264 -19.07 3.60 -13.01
CA SER A 264 -18.02 3.92 -14.00
C SER A 264 -16.90 2.88 -14.01
N ALA A 265 -16.55 2.33 -12.86
CA ALA A 265 -15.51 1.30 -12.75
C ALA A 265 -15.92 0.00 -13.46
N ASN A 266 -17.15 -0.48 -13.27
CA ASN A 266 -17.67 -1.66 -13.99
C ASN A 266 -17.74 -1.40 -15.49
N ASP A 267 -18.29 -0.25 -15.87
CA ASP A 267 -18.46 0.16 -17.26
C ASP A 267 -17.14 0.12 -18.03
N LEU A 268 -16.09 0.68 -17.42
CA LEU A 268 -14.74 0.64 -17.95
C LEU A 268 -14.19 -0.78 -17.99
N PHE A 269 -14.36 -1.55 -16.92
CA PHE A 269 -13.89 -2.92 -16.84
C PHE A 269 -14.49 -3.79 -17.93
N ASP A 270 -15.81 -3.72 -18.15
CA ASP A 270 -16.51 -4.50 -19.16
C ASP A 270 -16.05 -4.12 -20.58
N LYS A 271 -15.81 -2.82 -20.83
CA LYS A 271 -15.24 -2.29 -22.08
C LYS A 271 -13.76 -2.65 -22.32
N MET A 272 -13.04 -3.17 -21.32
CA MET A 272 -11.63 -3.55 -21.49
C MET A 272 -11.48 -4.65 -22.56
N PRO A 273 -10.60 -4.46 -23.57
CA PRO A 273 -10.37 -5.45 -24.62
C PRO A 273 -9.82 -6.77 -24.09
N GLU A 274 -8.95 -6.71 -23.09
CA GLU A 274 -8.37 -7.86 -22.41
C GLU A 274 -8.39 -7.59 -20.90
N LYS A 275 -8.84 -8.60 -20.14
CA LYS A 275 -8.91 -8.57 -18.68
C LYS A 275 -7.88 -9.54 -18.11
N ASN A 276 -6.87 -9.00 -17.43
CA ASN A 276 -5.82 -9.80 -16.78
C ASN A 276 -6.08 -9.92 -15.26
N PRO A 277 -5.35 -10.76 -14.51
CA PRO A 277 -5.55 -10.90 -13.06
C PRO A 277 -5.52 -9.57 -12.31
N VAL A 278 -4.66 -8.64 -12.70
CA VAL A 278 -4.52 -7.32 -12.04
C VAL A 278 -5.81 -6.49 -12.18
N SER A 279 -6.42 -6.47 -13.36
CA SER A 279 -7.69 -5.76 -13.60
C SER A 279 -8.85 -6.36 -12.80
N TRP A 280 -8.94 -7.70 -12.68
CA TRP A 280 -9.93 -8.36 -11.83
C TRP A 280 -9.72 -8.02 -10.35
N THR A 281 -8.48 -8.14 -9.87
CA THR A 281 -8.12 -7.78 -8.49
C THR A 281 -8.42 -6.33 -8.18
N ALA A 282 -8.18 -5.41 -9.13
CA ALA A 282 -8.47 -3.99 -8.97
C ALA A 282 -9.96 -3.76 -8.71
N LEU A 283 -10.84 -4.35 -9.54
CA LEU A 283 -12.29 -4.22 -9.38
C LEU A 283 -12.79 -4.91 -8.10
N ILE A 284 -12.36 -6.14 -7.82
CA ILE A 284 -12.69 -6.87 -6.58
C ILE A 284 -12.29 -6.05 -5.34
N SER A 285 -11.06 -5.52 -5.31
CA SER A 285 -10.61 -4.66 -4.20
C SER A 285 -11.43 -3.38 -4.07
N GLY A 286 -11.93 -2.87 -5.19
CA GLY A 286 -12.84 -1.74 -5.27
C GLY A 286 -14.13 -2.01 -4.50
N TYR A 287 -14.80 -3.10 -4.82
CA TYR A 287 -16.03 -3.52 -4.13
C TYR A 287 -15.83 -3.76 -2.64
N VAL A 288 -14.76 -4.47 -2.26
CA VAL A 288 -14.45 -4.73 -0.84
C VAL A 288 -14.24 -3.44 -0.05
N ARG A 289 -13.52 -2.45 -0.63
CA ARG A 289 -13.29 -1.15 0.03
C ARG A 289 -14.55 -0.31 0.19
N ASN A 290 -15.52 -0.48 -0.70
CA ASN A 290 -16.80 0.22 -0.65
C ASN A 290 -17.88 -0.57 0.11
N GLY A 291 -17.50 -1.60 0.88
CA GLY A 291 -18.42 -2.37 1.74
C GLY A 291 -19.31 -3.36 1.00
N MET A 292 -19.12 -3.56 -0.31
CA MET A 292 -19.92 -4.43 -1.18
C MET A 292 -19.25 -5.80 -1.31
N GLY A 293 -19.11 -6.52 -0.19
CA GLY A 293 -18.37 -7.78 -0.12
C GLY A 293 -19.01 -8.93 -0.91
N ASP A 294 -20.34 -8.96 -0.99
CA ASP A 294 -21.14 -9.87 -1.80
C ASP A 294 -20.81 -9.76 -3.30
N THR A 295 -20.87 -8.55 -3.87
CA THR A 295 -20.55 -8.33 -5.29
C THR A 295 -19.08 -8.66 -5.60
N ALA A 296 -18.18 -8.44 -4.63
CA ALA A 296 -16.77 -8.83 -4.77
C ALA A 296 -16.60 -10.36 -4.92
N LEU A 297 -17.40 -11.16 -4.19
CA LEU A 297 -17.38 -12.62 -4.28
C LEU A 297 -18.02 -13.15 -5.56
N GLU A 298 -19.06 -12.48 -6.07
CA GLU A 298 -19.62 -12.76 -7.40
C GLU A 298 -18.59 -12.52 -8.50
N LEU A 299 -17.85 -11.41 -8.43
CA LEU A 299 -16.76 -11.13 -9.36
C LEU A 299 -15.63 -12.14 -9.28
N PHE A 300 -15.29 -12.61 -8.08
CA PHE A 300 -14.32 -13.69 -7.91
C PHE A 300 -14.81 -14.98 -8.59
N THR A 301 -16.09 -15.32 -8.45
CA THR A 301 -16.69 -16.47 -9.14
C THR A 301 -16.61 -16.30 -10.66
N ARG A 302 -16.92 -15.11 -11.17
CA ARG A 302 -16.82 -14.77 -12.61
C ARG A 302 -15.38 -14.85 -13.12
N MET A 303 -14.41 -14.42 -12.32
CA MET A 303 -12.97 -14.55 -12.60
C MET A 303 -12.55 -16.02 -12.73
N MET A 304 -13.01 -16.87 -11.80
CA MET A 304 -12.72 -18.30 -11.78
C MET A 304 -13.35 -19.03 -12.98
N VAL A 305 -14.60 -18.71 -13.33
CA VAL A 305 -15.28 -19.24 -14.53
C VAL A 305 -14.53 -18.84 -15.81
N SER A 306 -14.01 -17.62 -15.86
CA SER A 306 -13.17 -17.11 -16.95
C SER A 306 -11.76 -17.73 -17.00
N ARG A 307 -11.46 -18.69 -16.11
CA ARG A 307 -10.17 -19.39 -15.98
C ARG A 307 -8.98 -18.46 -15.74
N VAL A 308 -9.22 -17.27 -15.19
CA VAL A 308 -8.17 -16.34 -14.80
C VAL A 308 -7.65 -16.75 -13.43
N ARG A 309 -6.34 -16.99 -13.30
CA ARG A 309 -5.74 -17.43 -12.04
C ARG A 309 -5.70 -16.28 -11.03
N PRO A 310 -6.30 -16.45 -9.83
CA PRO A 310 -6.16 -15.50 -8.73
C PRO A 310 -4.71 -15.39 -8.27
N ASP A 311 -4.33 -14.19 -7.85
CA ASP A 311 -3.07 -13.94 -7.13
C ASP A 311 -3.31 -13.80 -5.62
N GLN A 312 -2.23 -13.61 -4.87
CA GLN A 312 -2.27 -13.42 -3.41
C GLN A 312 -3.17 -12.26 -2.97
N PHE A 313 -3.25 -11.19 -3.77
CA PHE A 313 -4.08 -10.02 -3.46
C PHE A 313 -5.55 -10.31 -3.74
N THR A 314 -5.85 -11.08 -4.78
CA THR A 314 -7.21 -11.57 -5.08
C THR A 314 -7.74 -12.37 -3.91
N PHE A 315 -7.00 -13.39 -3.47
CA PHE A 315 -7.41 -14.25 -2.35
C PHE A 315 -7.57 -13.46 -1.05
N SER A 316 -6.63 -12.58 -0.73
CA SER A 316 -6.71 -11.71 0.45
C SER A 316 -7.97 -10.83 0.42
N ASN A 317 -8.26 -10.15 -0.69
CA ASN A 317 -9.47 -9.32 -0.82
C ASN A 317 -10.76 -10.16 -0.70
N CYS A 318 -10.82 -11.35 -1.31
CA CYS A 318 -12.01 -12.21 -1.21
C CYS A 318 -12.22 -12.74 0.21
N LEU A 319 -11.14 -13.09 0.93
CA LEU A 319 -11.22 -13.48 2.34
C LEU A 319 -11.66 -12.31 3.23
N CYS A 320 -11.17 -11.09 2.97
CA CYS A 320 -11.66 -9.88 3.62
C CYS A 320 -13.15 -9.63 3.33
N ALA A 321 -13.61 -9.88 2.10
CA ALA A 321 -15.01 -9.80 1.72
C ALA A 321 -15.86 -10.79 2.53
N CYS A 322 -15.43 -12.06 2.63
CA CYS A 322 -16.09 -13.05 3.48
C CYS A 322 -16.14 -12.61 4.95
N ALA A 323 -15.06 -12.01 5.45
CA ALA A 323 -14.98 -11.52 6.82
C ALA A 323 -15.94 -10.35 7.07
N SER A 324 -16.10 -9.43 6.10
CA SER A 324 -16.98 -8.26 6.23
C SER A 324 -18.46 -8.63 6.16
N VAL A 325 -18.84 -9.64 5.38
CA VAL A 325 -20.22 -10.16 5.32
C VAL A 325 -20.46 -11.34 6.27
N ALA A 326 -19.51 -11.65 7.15
CA ALA A 326 -19.52 -12.78 8.07
C ALA A 326 -19.86 -14.16 7.42
N SER A 327 -19.49 -14.36 6.15
CA SER A 327 -19.82 -15.57 5.39
C SER A 327 -18.74 -16.65 5.54
N LEU A 328 -18.90 -17.50 6.57
CA LEU A 328 -18.02 -18.64 6.83
C LEU A 328 -18.00 -19.64 5.66
N THR A 329 -19.13 -19.81 4.97
CA THR A 329 -19.28 -20.75 3.85
C THR A 329 -18.37 -20.38 2.69
N HIS A 330 -18.45 -19.14 2.20
CA HIS A 330 -17.57 -18.66 1.13
C HIS A 330 -16.11 -18.65 1.56
N GLY A 331 -15.83 -18.26 2.81
CA GLY A 331 -14.49 -18.32 3.39
C GLY A 331 -13.86 -19.73 3.32
N LYS A 332 -14.62 -20.76 3.70
CA LYS A 332 -14.19 -22.17 3.58
C LYS A 332 -13.98 -22.60 2.13
N GLN A 333 -14.83 -22.18 1.20
CA GLN A 333 -14.67 -22.50 -0.23
C GLN A 333 -13.39 -21.90 -0.80
N ILE A 334 -13.09 -20.63 -0.46
CA ILE A 334 -11.84 -19.96 -0.89
C ILE A 334 -10.63 -20.65 -0.27
N HIS A 335 -10.68 -21.00 1.01
CA HIS A 335 -9.60 -21.74 1.67
C HIS A 335 -9.37 -23.12 1.02
N ALA A 336 -10.44 -23.85 0.70
CA ALA A 336 -10.35 -25.10 -0.05
C ALA A 336 -9.77 -24.89 -1.46
N CYS A 337 -10.08 -23.77 -2.12
CA CYS A 337 -9.50 -23.43 -3.42
C CYS A 337 -7.99 -23.20 -3.33
N LEU A 338 -7.48 -22.52 -2.28
CA LEU A 338 -6.04 -22.36 -2.04
C LEU A 338 -5.33 -23.71 -1.97
N ILE A 339 -5.91 -24.65 -1.21
CA ILE A 339 -5.36 -26.01 -1.04
C ILE A 339 -5.40 -26.78 -2.37
N ARG A 340 -6.56 -26.81 -3.04
CA ARG A 340 -6.76 -27.57 -4.29
C ARG A 340 -5.89 -27.06 -5.44
N THR A 341 -5.57 -25.77 -5.47
CA THR A 341 -4.71 -25.17 -6.49
C THR A 341 -3.22 -25.28 -6.17
N ASN A 342 -2.87 -25.92 -5.04
CA ASN A 342 -1.50 -25.99 -4.51
C ASN A 342 -0.85 -24.59 -4.43
N PHE A 343 -1.65 -23.58 -4.11
CA PHE A 343 -1.17 -22.21 -3.94
C PHE A 343 -0.37 -22.15 -2.64
N MET A 344 0.85 -21.60 -2.69
CA MET A 344 1.68 -21.41 -1.50
C MET A 344 1.32 -20.06 -0.86
N PRO A 345 0.53 -20.02 0.23
CA PRO A 345 0.10 -18.77 0.83
C PRO A 345 1.29 -18.05 1.48
N ASN A 346 1.42 -16.76 1.19
CA ASN A 346 2.34 -15.87 1.90
C ASN A 346 1.66 -15.32 3.19
N THR A 347 2.40 -14.52 3.96
CA THR A 347 1.88 -13.86 5.17
C THR A 347 0.55 -13.14 4.95
N ILE A 348 0.37 -12.46 3.80
CA ILE A 348 -0.84 -11.69 3.49
C ILE A 348 -2.07 -12.62 3.40
N VAL A 349 -1.94 -13.76 2.70
CA VAL A 349 -3.05 -14.70 2.57
C VAL A 349 -3.34 -15.40 3.90
N ILE A 350 -2.30 -15.77 4.66
CA ILE A 350 -2.46 -16.39 5.98
C ILE A 350 -3.13 -15.42 6.97
N SER A 351 -2.72 -14.15 7.02
CA SER A 351 -3.36 -13.17 7.90
C SER A 351 -4.83 -12.96 7.52
N SER A 352 -5.15 -12.86 6.23
CA SER A 352 -6.54 -12.79 5.77
C SER A 352 -7.35 -14.04 6.13
N LEU A 353 -6.76 -15.24 6.14
CA LEU A 353 -7.44 -16.46 6.59
C LEU A 353 -7.74 -16.40 8.10
N ILE A 354 -6.76 -16.00 8.92
CA ILE A 354 -6.93 -15.86 10.37
C ILE A 354 -8.04 -14.86 10.68
N ASP A 355 -8.02 -13.68 10.05
CA ASP A 355 -9.02 -12.63 10.20
C ASP A 355 -10.42 -13.07 9.73
N MET A 356 -10.51 -13.76 8.59
CA MET A 356 -11.77 -14.28 8.07
C MET A 356 -12.39 -15.30 9.04
N TYR A 357 -11.64 -16.30 9.49
CA TYR A 357 -12.16 -17.28 10.43
C TYR A 357 -12.52 -16.66 11.78
N SER A 358 -11.75 -15.66 12.27
CA SER A 358 -12.03 -15.04 13.56
C SER A 358 -13.29 -14.19 13.50
N LYS A 359 -13.46 -13.36 12.47
CA LYS A 359 -14.65 -12.52 12.29
C LYS A 359 -15.91 -13.33 11.97
N CYS A 360 -15.76 -14.51 11.35
CA CYS A 360 -16.85 -15.46 11.18
C CYS A 360 -17.12 -16.34 12.43
N GLY A 361 -16.57 -15.98 13.60
CA GLY A 361 -16.84 -16.64 14.87
C GLY A 361 -16.06 -17.93 15.14
N ASN A 362 -15.14 -18.34 14.26
CA ASN A 362 -14.36 -19.58 14.40
C ASN A 362 -12.91 -19.34 14.82
N LEU A 363 -12.72 -18.83 16.03
CA LEU A 363 -11.40 -18.55 16.61
C LEU A 363 -10.51 -19.80 16.70
N LYS A 364 -11.10 -21.00 16.85
CA LYS A 364 -10.36 -22.27 16.92
C LYS A 364 -9.56 -22.52 15.63
N VAL A 365 -10.19 -22.34 14.47
CA VAL A 365 -9.52 -22.50 13.18
C VAL A 365 -8.49 -21.40 12.94
N SER A 366 -8.78 -20.15 13.34
CA SER A 366 -7.80 -19.05 13.30
C SER A 366 -6.51 -19.39 14.07
N LYS A 367 -6.64 -19.90 15.31
CA LYS A 367 -5.49 -20.36 16.12
C LYS A 367 -4.73 -21.49 15.43
N LEU A 368 -5.45 -22.48 14.89
CA LEU A 368 -4.82 -23.60 14.18
C LEU A 368 -3.98 -23.14 12.99
N ILE A 369 -4.52 -22.25 12.15
CA ILE A 369 -3.81 -21.68 10.99
C ILE A 369 -2.56 -20.92 11.43
N PHE A 370 -2.67 -20.13 12.50
CA PHE A 370 -1.52 -19.42 13.06
C PHE A 370 -0.41 -20.40 13.49
N TYR A 371 -0.73 -21.44 14.25
CA TYR A 371 0.27 -22.38 14.75
C TYR A 371 0.92 -23.21 13.63
N LEU A 372 0.15 -23.65 12.63
CA LEU A 372 0.65 -24.42 11.48
C LEU A 372 1.57 -23.62 10.56
N THR A 373 1.49 -22.28 10.57
CA THR A 373 2.30 -21.44 9.69
C THR A 373 3.77 -21.44 10.11
N SER A 374 4.67 -21.84 9.22
CA SER A 374 6.11 -21.98 9.57
C SER A 374 6.85 -20.65 9.68
N ASN A 375 6.48 -19.63 8.88
CA ASN A 375 7.16 -18.34 8.88
C ASN A 375 6.42 -17.33 9.77
N LYS A 376 6.87 -17.18 11.02
CA LYS A 376 6.32 -16.24 12.01
C LYS A 376 7.23 -15.03 12.26
N GLN A 377 8.18 -14.75 11.37
CA GLN A 377 9.12 -13.61 11.51
C GLN A 377 8.47 -12.26 11.18
N ASP A 378 7.31 -12.28 10.52
CA ASP A 378 6.56 -11.09 10.15
C ASP A 378 5.58 -10.70 11.29
N PRO A 379 5.69 -9.48 11.85
CA PRO A 379 4.78 -8.97 12.89
C PRO A 379 3.29 -9.01 12.49
N VAL A 380 2.97 -8.95 11.20
CA VAL A 380 1.58 -8.90 10.71
C VAL A 380 0.75 -10.11 11.19
N LEU A 381 1.34 -11.32 11.22
CA LEU A 381 0.64 -12.52 11.68
C LEU A 381 0.30 -12.48 13.17
N TRP A 382 1.26 -12.03 13.98
CA TRP A 382 1.07 -11.85 15.42
C TRP A 382 0.02 -10.79 15.70
N ASN A 383 0.10 -9.64 15.02
CA ASN A 383 -0.85 -8.54 15.16
C ASN A 383 -2.28 -9.00 14.80
N THR A 384 -2.41 -9.83 13.75
CA THR A 384 -3.71 -10.39 13.35
C THR A 384 -4.27 -11.33 14.43
N MET A 385 -3.45 -12.21 15.00
CA MET A 385 -3.89 -13.13 16.06
C MET A 385 -4.22 -12.40 17.37
N ILE A 386 -3.42 -11.40 17.76
CA ILE A 386 -3.68 -10.54 18.92
C ILE A 386 -5.01 -9.79 18.75
N SER A 387 -5.25 -9.22 17.56
CA SER A 387 -6.51 -8.55 17.24
C SER A 387 -7.71 -9.51 17.27
N ALA A 388 -7.55 -10.72 16.73
CA ALA A 388 -8.59 -11.75 16.78
C ALA A 388 -8.94 -12.17 18.21
N LEU A 389 -7.95 -12.33 19.09
CA LEU A 389 -8.16 -12.62 20.52
C LEU A 389 -8.88 -11.47 21.22
N ALA A 390 -8.47 -10.23 20.95
CA ALA A 390 -9.09 -9.03 21.50
C ALA A 390 -10.59 -8.92 21.14
N GLN A 391 -10.94 -9.15 19.88
CA GLN A 391 -12.32 -9.08 19.39
C GLN A 391 -13.23 -10.16 20.02
N HIS A 392 -12.64 -11.28 20.43
CA HIS A 392 -13.35 -12.37 21.12
C HIS A 392 -13.29 -12.24 22.66
N GLY A 393 -12.78 -11.11 23.18
CA GLY A 393 -12.73 -10.84 24.63
C GLY A 393 -11.59 -11.54 25.38
N HIS A 394 -10.67 -12.22 24.68
CA HIS A 394 -9.56 -12.96 25.28
C HIS A 394 -8.31 -12.09 25.49
N GLY A 395 -8.43 -10.97 26.21
CA GLY A 395 -7.33 -10.01 26.42
C GLY A 395 -6.08 -10.60 27.07
N GLU A 396 -6.24 -11.52 28.02
CA GLU A 396 -5.09 -12.20 28.64
C GLU A 396 -4.31 -13.09 27.67
N GLU A 397 -5.01 -13.81 26.79
CA GLU A 397 -4.35 -14.57 25.74
C GLU A 397 -3.68 -13.65 24.72
N ALA A 398 -4.28 -12.49 24.43
CA ALA A 398 -3.68 -11.50 23.54
C ALA A 398 -2.34 -10.98 24.10
N MET A 399 -2.24 -10.78 25.41
CA MET A 399 -0.98 -10.43 26.08
C MET A 399 0.05 -11.57 26.01
N LYS A 400 -0.36 -12.82 26.27
CA LYS A 400 0.53 -13.98 26.11
C LYS A 400 1.08 -14.07 24.68
N MET A 401 0.26 -13.80 23.67
CA MET A 401 0.70 -13.75 22.27
C MET A 401 1.73 -12.65 22.01
N PHE A 402 1.56 -11.46 22.60
CA PHE A 402 2.56 -10.39 22.52
C PHE A 402 3.89 -10.81 23.18
N ASP A 403 3.84 -11.39 24.37
CA ASP A 403 5.04 -11.84 25.08
C ASP A 403 5.78 -12.93 24.29
N ASP A 404 5.05 -13.87 23.70
CA ASP A 404 5.62 -14.94 22.88
C ASP A 404 6.22 -14.42 21.56
N MET A 405 5.62 -13.38 20.96
CA MET A 405 6.19 -12.66 19.81
C MET A 405 7.58 -12.10 20.16
N VAL A 406 7.68 -11.40 21.30
CA VAL A 406 8.94 -10.80 21.77
C VAL A 406 9.97 -11.87 22.12
N LYS A 407 9.56 -12.94 22.82
CA LYS A 407 10.45 -14.08 23.16
C LYS A 407 11.02 -14.78 21.94
N GLN A 408 10.27 -14.84 20.84
CA GLN A 408 10.73 -15.41 19.57
C GLN A 408 11.61 -14.45 18.74
N GLY A 409 11.95 -13.28 19.29
CA GLY A 409 12.82 -12.30 18.65
C GLY A 409 12.13 -11.47 17.56
N VAL A 410 10.81 -11.57 17.44
CA VAL A 410 10.03 -10.76 16.51
C VAL A 410 9.86 -9.37 17.12
N LYS A 411 10.34 -8.34 16.43
CA LYS A 411 10.26 -6.96 16.93
C LYS A 411 8.84 -6.42 16.79
N PRO A 412 8.19 -5.97 17.87
CA PRO A 412 6.93 -5.23 17.81
C PRO A 412 7.06 -4.00 16.91
N ASP A 413 5.99 -3.69 16.18
CA ASP A 413 5.88 -2.47 15.39
C ASP A 413 4.76 -1.56 15.93
N ARG A 414 4.55 -0.42 15.27
CA ARG A 414 3.47 0.53 15.62
C ARG A 414 2.11 -0.16 15.65
N THR A 415 1.83 -1.05 14.70
CA THR A 415 0.55 -1.75 14.63
C THR A 415 0.38 -2.72 15.80
N THR A 416 1.47 -3.36 16.26
CA THR A 416 1.46 -4.25 17.42
C THR A 416 0.96 -3.54 18.67
N PHE A 417 1.43 -2.31 18.93
CA PHE A 417 1.01 -1.54 20.10
C PHE A 417 -0.45 -1.08 20.01
N VAL A 418 -0.92 -0.72 18.82
CA VAL A 418 -2.34 -0.42 18.60
C VAL A 418 -3.22 -1.63 18.94
N VAL A 419 -2.89 -2.82 18.43
CA VAL A 419 -3.75 -4.01 18.65
C VAL A 419 -3.73 -4.49 20.10
N ILE A 420 -2.58 -4.41 20.80
CA ILE A 420 -2.49 -4.86 22.19
C ILE A 420 -3.17 -3.87 23.16
N ILE A 421 -3.03 -2.56 22.95
CA ILE A 421 -3.73 -1.56 23.77
C ILE A 421 -5.25 -1.67 23.54
N ASN A 422 -5.69 -1.91 22.29
CA ASN A 422 -7.10 -2.17 22.02
C ASN A 422 -7.60 -3.45 22.70
N ALA A 423 -6.78 -4.50 22.77
CA ALA A 423 -7.09 -5.72 23.55
C ALA A 423 -7.29 -5.40 25.03
N CYS A 424 -6.42 -4.57 25.61
CA CYS A 424 -6.59 -4.09 26.97
C CYS A 424 -7.86 -3.26 27.14
N SER A 425 -8.24 -2.44 26.16
CA SER A 425 -9.47 -1.64 26.20
C SER A 425 -10.72 -2.50 26.25
N HIS A 426 -10.81 -3.51 25.38
CA HIS A 426 -11.96 -4.43 25.34
C HIS A 426 -12.06 -5.33 26.58
N SER A 427 -10.94 -5.66 27.22
CA SER A 427 -10.91 -6.49 28.44
C SER A 427 -10.81 -5.69 29.74
N GLY A 428 -10.86 -4.35 29.70
CA GLY A 428 -10.79 -3.49 30.89
C GLY A 428 -9.45 -3.53 31.63
N LEU A 429 -8.37 -3.96 30.98
CA LEU A 429 -7.03 -4.12 31.57
C LEU A 429 -6.24 -2.81 31.55
N VAL A 430 -6.72 -1.81 32.30
CA VAL A 430 -6.19 -0.43 32.28
C VAL A 430 -4.70 -0.35 32.63
N ALA A 431 -4.28 -1.04 33.68
CA ALA A 431 -2.88 -1.02 34.13
C ALA A 431 -1.91 -1.57 33.07
N GLU A 432 -2.29 -2.68 32.44
CA GLU A 432 -1.50 -3.30 31.37
C GLU A 432 -1.46 -2.44 30.11
N GLY A 433 -2.60 -1.85 29.71
CA GLY A 433 -2.64 -0.94 28.56
C GLY A 433 -1.73 0.28 28.73
N LEU A 434 -1.69 0.86 29.93
CA LEU A 434 -0.75 1.94 30.28
C LEU A 434 0.71 1.47 30.26
N ARG A 435 0.98 0.24 30.73
CA ARG A 435 2.32 -0.37 30.68
C ARG A 435 2.79 -0.52 29.24
N TYR A 436 1.97 -1.07 28.34
CA TYR A 436 2.31 -1.20 26.93
C TYR A 436 2.49 0.14 26.22
N PHE A 437 1.64 1.13 26.51
CA PHE A 437 1.81 2.47 25.94
C PHE A 437 3.15 3.10 26.31
N LYS A 438 3.61 2.89 27.56
CA LYS A 438 4.93 3.35 28.03
C LYS A 438 6.07 2.54 27.41
N SER A 439 5.98 1.21 27.41
CA SER A 439 7.04 0.33 26.91
C SER A 439 7.34 0.55 25.43
N MET A 440 6.35 0.99 24.66
CA MET A 440 6.53 1.35 23.26
C MET A 440 7.67 2.36 23.03
N SER A 441 7.76 3.38 23.90
CA SER A 441 8.80 4.41 23.80
C SER A 441 10.09 4.01 24.53
N SER A 442 9.98 3.34 25.69
CA SER A 442 11.16 3.03 26.52
C SER A 442 11.94 1.81 26.04
N ASP A 443 11.24 0.78 25.55
CA ASP A 443 11.83 -0.55 25.31
C ASP A 443 11.94 -0.86 23.81
N HIS A 444 11.15 -0.18 22.97
CA HIS A 444 11.04 -0.46 21.53
C HIS A 444 11.37 0.72 20.61
N ASP A 445 11.72 1.89 21.16
CA ASP A 445 12.05 3.11 20.40
C ASP A 445 10.96 3.54 19.38
N ILE A 446 9.69 3.27 19.69
CA ILE A 446 8.55 3.64 18.85
C ILE A 446 7.84 4.85 19.48
N ALA A 447 7.83 5.97 18.76
CA ALA A 447 7.13 7.19 19.19
C ALA A 447 5.60 7.06 19.03
N PRO A 448 4.79 7.40 20.04
CA PRO A 448 3.33 7.43 19.96
C PRO A 448 2.83 8.38 18.88
N ASP A 449 1.95 7.85 18.04
CA ASP A 449 1.18 8.65 17.08
C ASP A 449 -0.30 8.73 17.50
N GLN A 450 -1.08 9.45 16.71
CA GLN A 450 -2.49 9.71 16.99
C GLN A 450 -3.34 8.43 17.14
N GLN A 451 -2.95 7.33 16.49
CA GLN A 451 -3.67 6.06 16.60
C GLN A 451 -3.44 5.40 17.95
N HIS A 452 -2.22 5.47 18.48
CA HIS A 452 -1.90 4.97 19.83
C HIS A 452 -2.65 5.78 20.90
N TYR A 453 -2.69 7.11 20.76
CA TYR A 453 -3.45 7.97 21.66
C TYR A 453 -4.96 7.69 21.59
N ALA A 454 -5.53 7.45 20.39
CA ALA A 454 -6.94 7.10 20.27
C ALA A 454 -7.28 5.80 21.04
N CYS A 455 -6.43 4.78 20.97
CA CYS A 455 -6.59 3.53 21.74
C CYS A 455 -6.44 3.76 23.25
N LEU A 456 -5.51 4.61 23.67
CA LEU A 456 -5.32 4.96 25.08
C LEU A 456 -6.52 5.74 25.65
N ILE A 457 -7.07 6.67 24.85
CA ILE A 457 -8.25 7.45 25.21
C ILE A 457 -9.49 6.56 25.30
N ASP A 458 -9.68 5.61 24.37
CA ASP A 458 -10.75 4.61 24.47
C ASP A 458 -10.61 3.75 25.72
N LEU A 459 -9.39 3.28 26.05
CA LEU A 459 -9.10 2.52 27.27
C LEU A 459 -9.45 3.28 28.55
N LEU A 460 -8.90 4.50 28.72
CA LEU A 460 -9.13 5.32 29.91
C LEU A 460 -10.58 5.80 30.00
N GLY A 461 -11.14 6.14 28.85
CA GLY A 461 -12.51 6.61 28.71
C GLY A 461 -13.52 5.55 29.10
N ARG A 462 -13.40 4.32 28.59
CA ARG A 462 -14.26 3.20 29.01
C ARG A 462 -14.14 2.91 30.51
N ALA A 463 -12.94 3.05 31.07
CA ALA A 463 -12.70 2.89 32.51
C ALA A 463 -13.16 4.08 33.38
N GLY A 464 -13.73 5.14 32.78
CA GLY A 464 -14.19 6.33 33.49
C GLY A 464 -13.06 7.18 34.11
N ARG A 465 -11.81 7.00 33.68
CA ARG A 465 -10.64 7.73 34.21
C ARG A 465 -10.43 9.05 33.46
N PHE A 466 -11.40 9.96 33.55
CA PHE A 466 -11.42 11.20 32.78
C PHE A 466 -10.26 12.15 33.07
N ASP A 467 -9.80 12.23 34.32
CA ASP A 467 -8.68 13.11 34.69
C ASP A 467 -7.39 12.70 33.96
N MET A 468 -7.08 11.39 33.96
CA MET A 468 -5.93 10.85 33.25
C MET A 468 -6.09 10.99 31.73
N LEU A 469 -7.31 10.76 31.22
CA LEU A 469 -7.64 10.92 29.80
C LEU A 469 -7.34 12.36 29.33
N MET A 470 -7.80 13.35 30.08
CA MET A 470 -7.63 14.77 29.73
C MET A 470 -6.15 15.17 29.82
N ASN A 471 -5.43 14.71 30.85
CA ASN A 471 -4.00 14.94 30.96
C ASN A 471 -3.21 14.35 29.77
N HIS A 472 -3.56 13.16 29.28
CA HIS A 472 -2.92 12.59 28.10
C HIS A 472 -3.27 13.31 26.79
N LEU A 473 -4.49 13.84 26.70
CA LEU A 473 -4.94 14.63 25.54
C LEU A 473 -4.22 15.98 25.46
N GLU A 474 -3.98 16.63 26.61
CA GLU A 474 -3.28 17.92 26.70
C GLU A 474 -1.77 17.79 26.42
N ASN A 475 -1.15 16.69 26.85
CA ASN A 475 0.28 16.42 26.64
C ASN A 475 0.59 15.80 25.26
N MET A 476 -0.40 15.74 24.37
CA MET A 476 -0.22 15.16 23.04
C MET A 476 0.68 16.05 22.17
N PRO A 477 1.67 15.49 21.45
CA PRO A 477 2.63 16.29 20.66
C PRO A 477 2.02 16.93 19.39
N CYS A 478 0.73 16.72 19.12
CA CYS A 478 0.04 17.27 17.97
C CYS A 478 -1.46 17.44 18.26
N ASN A 479 -2.13 18.24 17.42
CA ASN A 479 -3.57 18.45 17.56
C ASN A 479 -4.35 17.14 17.31
N PRO A 480 -5.41 16.87 18.09
CA PRO A 480 -6.23 15.67 17.92
C PRO A 480 -6.87 15.61 16.53
N ASP A 481 -6.77 14.45 15.88
CA ASP A 481 -7.44 14.20 14.60
C ASP A 481 -8.84 13.60 14.80
N LYS A 482 -9.48 13.29 13.67
CA LYS A 482 -10.80 12.65 13.64
C LYS A 482 -10.87 11.35 14.43
N ARG A 483 -9.78 10.59 14.57
CA ARG A 483 -9.80 9.29 15.26
C ARG A 483 -9.95 9.50 16.76
N ILE A 484 -9.22 10.47 17.30
CA ILE A 484 -9.29 10.83 18.71
C ILE A 484 -10.66 11.41 19.05
N TRP A 485 -11.18 12.33 18.23
CA TRP A 485 -12.51 12.87 18.47
C TRP A 485 -13.62 11.81 18.37
N ASN A 486 -13.49 10.84 17.45
CA ASN A 486 -14.41 9.69 17.41
C ASN A 486 -14.32 8.82 18.67
N ALA A 487 -13.11 8.57 19.18
CA ALA A 487 -12.92 7.85 20.44
C ALA A 487 -13.57 8.58 21.62
N LEU A 488 -13.35 9.90 21.73
CA LEU A 488 -13.97 10.75 22.75
C LEU A 488 -15.50 10.76 22.63
N LEU A 489 -16.03 10.86 21.40
CA LEU A 489 -17.47 10.83 21.16
C LEU A 489 -18.10 9.50 21.62
N GLY A 490 -17.42 8.38 21.34
CA GLY A 490 -17.81 7.05 21.81
C GLY A 490 -17.81 6.94 23.34
N VAL A 491 -16.72 7.39 23.98
CA VAL A 491 -16.57 7.40 25.44
C VAL A 491 -17.63 8.28 26.11
N SER A 492 -17.88 9.48 25.58
CA SER A 492 -18.92 10.38 26.05
C SER A 492 -20.30 9.77 26.00
N ARG A 493 -20.60 8.98 24.96
CA ARG A 493 -21.87 8.26 24.85
C ARG A 493 -21.98 7.17 25.91
N ILE A 494 -20.92 6.43 26.20
CA ILE A 494 -20.92 5.36 27.22
C ILE A 494 -21.18 5.92 28.61
N HIS A 495 -20.55 7.04 28.97
CA HIS A 495 -20.64 7.62 30.32
C HIS A 495 -21.66 8.76 30.44
N GLY A 496 -22.39 9.08 29.37
CA GLY A 496 -23.32 10.21 29.37
C GLY A 496 -22.67 11.59 29.58
N ASN A 497 -21.37 11.74 29.26
CA ASN A 497 -20.67 13.02 29.41
C ASN A 497 -21.01 13.96 28.24
N ILE A 498 -22.08 14.73 28.43
CA ILE A 498 -22.69 15.59 27.42
C ILE A 498 -21.73 16.68 26.93
N GLU A 499 -20.98 17.34 27.82
CA GLU A 499 -20.07 18.43 27.46
C GLU A 499 -18.92 17.94 26.58
N LEU A 500 -18.29 16.81 26.96
CA LEU A 500 -17.24 16.20 26.16
C LEU A 500 -17.79 15.68 24.82
N GLY A 501 -19.00 15.14 24.81
CA GLY A 501 -19.66 14.63 23.60
C GLY A 501 -19.99 15.74 22.61
N LYS A 502 -20.48 16.88 23.10
CA LYS A 502 -20.73 18.08 22.30
C LYS A 502 -19.43 18.60 21.67
N LYS A 503 -18.38 18.80 22.48
CA LYS A 503 -17.07 19.26 21.98
C LYS A 503 -16.50 18.32 20.91
N ALA A 504 -16.58 17.01 21.14
CA ALA A 504 -16.10 16.02 20.18
C ALA A 504 -16.87 16.05 18.86
N ALA A 505 -18.21 16.16 18.91
CA ALA A 505 -19.03 16.22 17.72
C ALA A 505 -18.82 17.50 16.90
N GLU A 506 -18.67 18.67 17.55
CA GLU A 506 -18.38 19.95 16.88
C GLU A 506 -17.03 19.89 16.14
N GLN A 507 -15.98 19.38 16.79
CA GLN A 507 -14.66 19.21 16.18
C GLN A 507 -14.67 18.20 15.01
N LEU A 508 -15.45 17.11 15.12
CA LEU A 508 -15.61 16.16 14.01
C LEU A 508 -16.34 16.77 12.81
N ILE A 509 -17.32 17.64 13.02
CA ILE A 509 -18.04 18.33 11.94
C ILE A 509 -17.13 19.34 11.20
N GLU A 510 -16.17 19.93 11.89
CA GLU A 510 -15.15 20.79 11.30
C GLU A 510 -14.15 19.97 10.46
N LEU A 511 -13.70 18.83 10.98
CA LEU A 511 -12.71 17.95 10.32
C LEU A 511 -13.31 17.12 9.18
N GLU A 512 -14.53 16.61 9.33
CA GLU A 512 -15.23 15.78 8.35
C GLU A 512 -16.65 16.34 8.08
N PRO A 513 -16.76 17.46 7.34
CA PRO A 513 -18.05 18.09 7.05
C PRO A 513 -19.08 17.20 6.36
N GLN A 514 -18.63 16.13 5.70
CA GLN A 514 -19.45 15.22 4.92
C GLN A 514 -19.90 13.97 5.70
N SER A 515 -19.36 13.73 6.90
CA SER A 515 -19.70 12.56 7.72
C SER A 515 -21.01 12.78 8.46
N SER A 516 -22.02 11.92 8.23
CA SER A 516 -23.35 12.04 8.86
C SER A 516 -23.34 11.78 10.37
N ALA A 517 -22.45 10.90 10.84
CA ALA A 517 -22.46 10.35 12.19
C ALA A 517 -22.32 11.44 13.27
N ALA A 518 -21.40 12.39 13.07
CA ALA A 518 -21.16 13.47 14.02
C ALA A 518 -22.37 14.41 14.16
N TYR A 519 -23.05 14.74 13.05
CA TYR A 519 -24.27 15.56 13.10
C TYR A 519 -25.43 14.83 13.78
N VAL A 520 -25.64 13.56 13.45
CA VAL A 520 -26.72 12.76 14.06
C VAL A 520 -26.53 12.68 15.57
N LEU A 521 -25.29 12.47 16.03
CA LEU A 521 -24.96 12.43 17.45
C LEU A 521 -25.10 13.79 18.13
N LEU A 522 -24.62 14.88 17.50
CA LEU A 522 -24.81 16.23 18.04
C LEU A 522 -26.29 16.61 18.15
N SER A 523 -27.09 16.25 17.12
CA SER A 523 -28.54 16.42 17.12
C SER A 523 -29.19 15.59 18.23
N SER A 524 -28.73 14.36 18.47
CA SER A 524 -29.23 13.53 19.56
C SER A 524 -28.92 14.15 20.93
N ILE A 525 -27.70 14.67 21.12
CA ILE A 525 -27.27 15.33 22.36
C ILE A 525 -28.09 16.60 22.62
N TYR A 526 -28.38 17.42 21.61
CA TYR A 526 -29.26 18.58 21.81
C TYR A 526 -30.72 18.19 22.10
N GLY A 527 -31.19 17.09 21.52
CA GLY A 527 -32.51 16.52 21.81
C GLY A 527 -32.64 16.09 23.27
N THR A 528 -31.65 15.38 23.83
CA THR A 528 -31.65 14.98 25.25
C THR A 528 -31.58 16.17 26.20
N LEU A 529 -30.94 17.27 25.78
CA LEU A 529 -30.91 18.53 26.51
C LEU A 529 -32.18 19.40 26.33
N GLY A 530 -33.18 18.95 25.55
CA GLY A 530 -34.40 19.70 25.25
C GLY A 530 -34.20 20.93 24.35
N LYS A 531 -33.03 21.08 23.73
CA LYS A 531 -32.66 22.23 22.89
C LYS A 531 -33.09 22.01 21.43
N TRP A 532 -34.40 21.97 21.18
CA TRP A 532 -34.97 21.71 19.85
C TRP A 532 -34.55 22.73 18.78
N GLU A 533 -34.30 23.98 19.15
CA GLU A 533 -33.78 24.99 18.22
C GLU A 533 -32.37 24.62 17.71
N SER A 534 -31.51 24.06 18.57
CA SER A 534 -30.18 23.58 18.19
C SER A 534 -30.24 22.30 17.34
N VAL A 535 -31.21 21.42 17.61
CA VAL A 535 -31.49 20.25 16.76
C VAL A 535 -31.83 20.68 15.33
N GLU A 536 -32.71 21.67 15.20
CA GLU A 536 -33.10 22.19 13.88
C GLU A 536 -31.93 22.87 13.16
N LYS A 537 -31.09 23.63 13.88
CA LYS A 537 -29.85 24.20 13.33
C LYS A 537 -28.90 23.12 12.78
N VAL A 538 -28.74 22.00 13.48
CA VAL A 538 -27.91 20.87 13.02
C VAL A 538 -28.50 20.22 11.77
N ARG A 539 -29.82 19.99 11.72
CA ARG A 539 -30.52 19.44 10.54
C ARG A 539 -30.44 20.37 9.32
N HIS A 540 -30.58 21.67 9.54
CA HIS A 540 -30.39 22.67 8.50
C HIS A 540 -28.95 22.66 7.97
N LEU A 541 -27.95 22.53 8.85
CA LEU A 541 -26.55 22.44 8.47
C LEU A 541 -26.25 21.16 7.67
N MET A 542 -26.83 20.02 8.04
CA MET A 542 -26.76 18.77 7.26
C MET A 542 -27.33 18.96 5.86
N SER A 543 -28.51 19.57 5.75
CA SER A 543 -29.18 19.84 4.47
C SER A 543 -28.35 20.75 3.57
N LYS A 544 -27.82 21.84 4.12
CA LYS A 544 -26.94 22.79 3.41
C LYS A 544 -25.67 22.11 2.87
N ARG A 545 -25.11 21.16 3.62
CA ARG A 545 -23.89 20.43 3.25
C ARG A 545 -24.17 19.16 2.42
N GLN A 546 -25.44 18.90 2.08
CA GLN A 546 -25.90 17.70 1.36
C GLN A 546 -25.56 16.37 2.08
N VAL A 547 -25.40 16.42 3.40
CA VAL A 547 -25.10 15.23 4.21
C VAL A 547 -26.41 14.48 4.46
N ARG A 548 -26.50 13.25 3.95
CA ARG A 548 -27.65 12.38 4.20
C ARG A 548 -27.38 11.47 5.39
N LYS A 549 -28.41 11.25 6.21
CA LYS A 549 -28.38 10.22 7.24
C LYS A 549 -28.34 8.86 6.55
N GLU A 550 -27.32 8.07 6.84
CA GLU A 550 -27.30 6.65 6.45
C GLU A 550 -28.45 5.94 7.18
N VAL A 551 -29.33 5.31 6.41
CA VAL A 551 -30.45 4.55 6.95
C VAL A 551 -29.92 3.16 7.28
N ALA A 552 -30.20 2.66 8.49
CA ALA A 552 -29.80 1.31 8.86
C ALA A 552 -30.54 0.29 7.97
N LEU A 553 -29.78 -0.63 7.39
CA LEU A 553 -30.24 -1.73 6.54
C LEU A 553 -30.02 -3.07 7.27
N SER A 554 -31.06 -3.89 7.33
CA SER A 554 -31.02 -5.28 7.77
C SER A 554 -31.46 -6.16 6.60
N TRP A 555 -30.94 -7.37 6.44
CA TRP A 555 -31.37 -8.26 5.37
C TRP A 555 -31.41 -9.73 5.80
N ILE A 556 -32.28 -10.50 5.16
CA ILE A 556 -32.41 -11.95 5.35
C ILE A 556 -32.41 -12.64 3.99
N GLU A 557 -31.87 -13.86 3.94
CA GLU A 557 -31.90 -14.70 2.74
C GLU A 557 -32.90 -15.85 2.95
N LEU A 558 -33.95 -15.88 2.12
CA LEU A 558 -34.99 -16.91 2.12
C LEU A 558 -35.08 -17.49 0.71
N GLU A 559 -34.94 -18.81 0.57
CA GLU A 559 -35.07 -19.52 -0.71
C GLU A 559 -34.26 -18.90 -1.87
N ASN A 560 -32.99 -18.53 -1.60
CA ASN A 560 -32.08 -17.83 -2.53
C ASN A 560 -32.55 -16.43 -2.97
N LYS A 561 -33.43 -15.77 -2.22
CA LYS A 561 -33.78 -14.36 -2.40
C LYS A 561 -33.41 -13.55 -1.16
N VAL A 562 -32.71 -12.43 -1.39
CA VAL A 562 -32.34 -11.48 -0.34
C VAL A 562 -33.48 -10.49 -0.15
N HIS A 563 -34.00 -10.42 1.07
CA HIS A 563 -35.00 -9.45 1.51
C HIS A 563 -34.31 -8.42 2.40
N ALA A 564 -34.24 -7.17 1.95
CA ALA A 564 -33.65 -6.07 2.71
C ALA A 564 -34.75 -5.22 3.36
N PHE A 565 -34.48 -4.73 4.56
CA PHE A 565 -35.35 -3.94 5.41
C PHE A 565 -34.62 -2.68 5.87
N THR A 566 -35.31 -1.55 5.81
CA THR A 566 -34.82 -0.25 6.29
C THR A 566 -35.67 0.29 7.43
N VAL A 567 -35.12 1.22 8.22
CA VAL A 567 -35.92 1.93 9.23
C VAL A 567 -37.04 2.70 8.51
N SER A 568 -38.29 2.38 8.85
CA SER A 568 -39.49 2.89 8.16
C SER A 568 -39.56 2.48 6.67
N ASP A 569 -39.27 1.20 6.39
CA ASP A 569 -39.28 0.65 5.04
C ASP A 569 -40.63 0.83 4.34
N SER A 570 -40.61 1.48 3.18
CA SER A 570 -41.80 1.69 2.34
C SER A 570 -41.70 1.01 0.99
N LEU A 571 -40.58 0.34 0.69
CA LEU A 571 -40.19 -0.17 -0.62
C LEU A 571 -40.21 -1.71 -0.70
N HIS A 572 -40.26 -2.42 0.44
CA HIS A 572 -40.34 -3.87 0.43
C HIS A 572 -41.62 -4.38 -0.26
N PRO A 573 -41.54 -5.31 -1.25
CA PRO A 573 -42.71 -5.76 -2.01
C PRO A 573 -43.82 -6.38 -1.16
N LEU A 574 -43.47 -6.91 0.02
CA LEU A 574 -44.41 -7.51 0.97
C LEU A 574 -44.65 -6.63 2.22
N LYS A 575 -44.36 -5.32 2.17
CA LYS A 575 -44.42 -4.47 3.38
C LYS A 575 -45.75 -4.56 4.11
N GLU A 576 -46.87 -4.57 3.36
CA GLU A 576 -48.21 -4.53 3.95
C GLU A 576 -48.49 -5.82 4.72
N ALA A 577 -48.15 -6.97 4.15
CA ALA A 577 -48.28 -8.26 4.81
C ALA A 577 -47.37 -8.37 6.04
N ILE A 578 -46.15 -7.84 5.97
CA ILE A 578 -45.20 -7.87 7.09
C ILE A 578 -45.67 -6.96 8.22
N TYR A 579 -46.10 -5.73 7.93
CA TYR A 579 -46.63 -4.83 8.95
C TYR A 579 -47.91 -5.37 9.60
N LEU A 580 -48.82 -5.95 8.80
CA LEU A 580 -50.03 -6.57 9.35
C LEU A 580 -49.70 -7.73 10.31
N ALA A 581 -48.71 -8.56 9.97
CA ALA A 581 -48.27 -9.66 10.82
C ALA A 581 -47.55 -9.15 12.10
N LEU A 582 -46.77 -8.08 11.99
CA LEU A 582 -46.12 -7.44 13.13
C LEU A 582 -47.15 -6.81 14.08
N ASP A 583 -48.19 -6.16 13.55
CA ASP A 583 -49.28 -5.58 14.35
C ASP A 583 -50.03 -6.69 15.10
N GLN A 584 -50.38 -7.80 14.42
CA GLN A 584 -51.01 -8.95 15.08
C GLN A 584 -50.15 -9.57 16.19
N LEU A 585 -48.83 -9.65 16.00
CA LEU A 585 -47.90 -10.14 17.02
C LEU A 585 -47.77 -9.16 18.18
N ALA A 586 -47.77 -7.85 17.91
CA ALA A 586 -47.74 -6.82 18.94
C ALA A 586 -48.99 -6.87 19.82
N ASP A 587 -50.18 -6.99 19.19
CA ASP A 587 -51.44 -7.14 19.91
C ASP A 587 -51.44 -8.40 20.81
N GLN A 588 -50.93 -9.53 20.31
CA GLN A 588 -50.78 -10.76 21.10
C GLN A 588 -49.80 -10.61 22.27
N MET A 589 -48.69 -9.90 22.06
CA MET A 589 -47.71 -9.66 23.11
C MET A 589 -48.25 -8.73 24.20
N ASP A 590 -49.05 -7.73 23.83
CA ASP A 590 -49.71 -6.84 24.80
C ASP A 590 -50.81 -7.58 25.60
N GLU A 591 -51.55 -8.50 24.96
CA GLU A 591 -52.49 -9.39 25.65
C GLU A 591 -51.78 -10.35 26.64
N ASP A 592 -50.64 -10.94 26.26
CA ASP A 592 -49.86 -11.83 27.11
C ASP A 592 -49.20 -11.11 28.30
N VAL A 593 -48.73 -9.87 28.10
CA VAL A 593 -48.21 -9.01 29.19
C VAL A 593 -49.33 -8.63 30.15
N SER A 594 -50.53 -8.37 29.63
CA SER A 594 -51.73 -8.09 30.44
C SER A 594 -52.14 -9.29 31.30
N LEU A 595 -52.01 -10.50 30.77
CA LEU A 595 -52.27 -11.75 31.49
C LEU A 595 -51.23 -12.03 32.58
N LEU A 596 -49.95 -11.76 32.31
CA LEU A 596 -48.85 -11.88 33.29
C LEU A 596 -48.94 -10.83 34.42
N GLU A 597 -49.45 -9.63 34.15
CA GLU A 597 -49.74 -8.63 35.19
C GLU A 597 -50.98 -8.98 36.02
N PHE A 598 -51.95 -9.72 35.44
CA PHE A 598 -53.12 -10.23 36.16
C PHE A 598 -52.77 -11.42 37.07
N GLU A 599 -51.93 -12.35 36.63
CA GLU A 599 -51.46 -13.47 37.45
C GLU A 599 -50.54 -13.05 38.61
N ASN A 600 -49.83 -11.91 38.49
CA ASN A 600 -49.03 -11.36 39.60
C ASN A 600 -49.83 -10.50 40.60
N ARG A 601 -51.14 -10.30 40.37
CA ARG A 601 -52.05 -9.56 41.27
C ARG A 601 -53.11 -10.45 41.94
N CYS A 602 -53.14 -11.75 41.67
CA CYS A 602 -53.83 -12.76 42.45
C CYS A 602 -52.82 -13.50 43.36
#